data_AF-A0A1G7NH44-F1
#
_entry.id   AF-A0A1G7NH44-F1
#
_cell.length_a   1.000
_cell.length_b   1.000
_cell.length_c   1.000
_cell.angle_alpha   90.00
_cell.angle_beta   90.00
_cell.angle_gamma   90.00
#
_symmetry.space_group_name_H-M   'P 1'
#
loop_
_entity.id
_entity.type
_entity.pdbx_description
1 polymer ?
#
loop_
_entity_poly.entity_id
_entity_poly.type
_entity_poly.pdbx_seq_one_letter_code
_entity_poly.pdbx_strand_id
1 'polypeptide(L)'
;MVGNTGYEFVHPDDRERNADAVEAVLETPGEPQTVAVRFKHADGSWCWIEATMRNRPDDDVIDGILLNTREMTERKQRERELRELAGEYEALLNSAEDAIFFVDVDASDDDSTFEFDRLSPAYERQT
;
A
#
# COMPACT_ATOMS: atom_id res chain seq x y z
N MET A 1 -20.94 8.86 -11.53
CA MET A 1 -20.96 9.04 -13.00
C MET A 1 -21.98 8.05 -13.55
N VAL A 2 -22.99 8.50 -14.29
CA VAL A 2 -23.94 7.62 -14.99
C VAL A 2 -23.72 7.85 -16.48
N GLY A 3 -23.45 6.80 -17.25
CA GLY A 3 -23.33 6.85 -18.72
C GLY A 3 -21.92 6.89 -19.31
N ASN A 4 -20.85 6.84 -18.50
CA ASN A 4 -19.46 6.71 -18.99
C ASN A 4 -18.86 5.36 -18.60
N THR A 5 -18.06 4.77 -19.49
CA THR A 5 -17.28 3.56 -19.21
C THR A 5 -16.18 3.88 -18.21
N GLY A 6 -16.28 3.38 -16.98
CA GLY A 6 -15.28 3.62 -15.92
C GLY A 6 -13.84 3.28 -16.31
N TYR A 7 -13.66 2.44 -17.34
CA TYR A 7 -12.38 2.05 -17.94
C TYR A 7 -11.52 3.24 -18.42
N GLU A 8 -12.13 4.32 -18.92
CA GLU A 8 -11.37 5.48 -19.44
C GLU A 8 -10.60 6.23 -18.34
N PHE A 9 -11.06 6.09 -17.09
CA PHE A 9 -10.45 6.70 -15.92
C PHE A 9 -9.37 5.82 -15.28
N VAL A 10 -9.18 4.59 -15.75
CA VAL A 10 -8.09 3.71 -15.31
C VAL A 10 -6.80 4.10 -16.04
N HIS A 11 -5.71 4.24 -15.28
CA HIS A 11 -4.40 4.54 -15.83
C HIS A 11 -3.99 3.52 -16.89
N PRO A 12 -3.39 3.92 -18.03
CA PRO A 12 -3.05 3.03 -19.14
C PRO A 12 -2.33 1.74 -18.73
N ASP A 13 -1.30 1.81 -17.89
CA ASP A 13 -0.55 0.61 -17.46
C ASP A 13 -1.36 -0.36 -16.58
N ASP A 14 -2.46 0.09 -15.98
CA ASP A 14 -3.27 -0.72 -15.07
C ASP A 14 -4.49 -1.32 -15.78
N ARG A 15 -4.71 -0.99 -17.06
CA ARG A 15 -5.89 -1.40 -17.84
C ARG A 15 -5.98 -2.89 -18.09
N GLU A 16 -4.86 -3.54 -18.36
CA GLU A 16 -4.79 -4.99 -18.58
C GLU A 16 -5.22 -5.72 -17.31
N ARG A 17 -4.56 -5.43 -16.18
CA ARG A 17 -4.92 -5.97 -14.87
C ARG A 17 -6.39 -5.73 -14.51
N ASN A 18 -6.92 -4.53 -14.81
CA ASN A 18 -8.32 -4.23 -14.56
C ASN A 18 -9.25 -5.07 -15.45
N ALA A 19 -8.89 -5.30 -16.71
CA ALA A 19 -9.65 -6.16 -17.61
C ALA A 19 -9.67 -7.61 -17.12
N ASP A 20 -8.52 -8.16 -16.73
CA ASP A 20 -8.41 -9.51 -16.18
C ASP A 20 -9.31 -9.69 -14.95
N ALA A 21 -9.32 -8.68 -14.06
CA ALA A 21 -10.16 -8.72 -12.86
C ALA A 21 -11.67 -8.65 -13.20
N VAL A 22 -12.05 -7.89 -14.23
CA VAL A 22 -13.45 -7.84 -14.71
C VAL A 22 -13.84 -9.17 -15.35
N GLU A 23 -12.96 -9.77 -16.16
CA GLU A 23 -13.18 -11.08 -16.79
C GLU A 23 -13.39 -12.16 -15.73
N ALA A 24 -12.51 -12.23 -14.72
CA ALA A 24 -12.64 -13.19 -13.63
C ALA A 24 -13.97 -13.08 -12.84
N VAL A 25 -14.47 -11.85 -12.66
CA VAL A 25 -15.78 -11.60 -12.01
C VAL A 25 -16.95 -12.09 -12.87
N LEU A 26 -16.83 -11.98 -14.19
CA LEU A 26 -17.85 -12.44 -15.12
C LEU A 26 -17.86 -13.98 -15.21
N GLU A 27 -16.68 -14.61 -15.21
CA GLU A 27 -16.52 -16.06 -15.28
C GLU A 27 -16.96 -16.79 -14.00
N THR A 28 -16.82 -16.15 -12.84
CA THR A 28 -17.20 -16.73 -11.53
C THR A 28 -18.24 -15.87 -10.80
N PRO A 29 -19.53 -15.96 -11.19
CA PRO A 29 -20.60 -15.22 -10.52
C PRO A 29 -20.65 -15.50 -9.03
N GLY A 30 -20.83 -14.43 -8.23
CA GLY A 30 -20.95 -14.53 -6.78
C GLY A 30 -19.63 -14.44 -6.00
N GLU A 31 -18.46 -14.68 -6.60
CA GLU A 31 -17.15 -14.51 -5.95
C GLU A 31 -16.64 -13.07 -6.16
N PRO A 32 -16.25 -12.35 -5.10
CA PRO A 32 -15.70 -11.01 -5.25
C PRO A 32 -14.26 -11.03 -5.75
N GLN A 33 -13.94 -10.19 -6.73
CA GLN A 33 -12.54 -9.90 -7.12
C GLN A 33 -12.13 -8.53 -6.63
N THR A 34 -10.88 -8.39 -6.18
CA THR A 34 -10.34 -7.11 -5.73
C THR A 34 -9.11 -6.75 -6.56
N VAL A 35 -9.06 -5.52 -7.05
CA VAL A 35 -7.94 -4.99 -7.84
C VAL A 35 -7.53 -3.62 -7.35
N ALA A 36 -6.23 -3.37 -7.29
CA ALA A 36 -5.68 -2.05 -7.01
C ALA A 36 -5.17 -1.40 -8.31
N VAL A 37 -5.72 -0.24 -8.65
CA VAL A 37 -5.40 0.50 -9.88
C VAL A 37 -5.27 1.99 -9.60
N ARG A 38 -4.56 2.70 -10.46
CA ARG A 38 -4.58 4.17 -10.50
C ARG A 38 -5.82 4.63 -11.26
N PHE A 39 -6.57 5.52 -10.63
CA PHE A 39 -7.79 6.09 -11.16
C PHE A 39 -7.65 7.61 -11.30
N LYS A 40 -8.26 8.16 -12.34
CA LYS A 40 -8.21 9.60 -12.61
C LYS A 40 -9.27 10.32 -11.78
N HIS A 41 -8.81 11.14 -10.86
CA HIS A 41 -9.66 12.01 -10.04
C HIS A 41 -10.29 13.12 -10.90
N ALA A 42 -11.33 13.78 -10.38
CA ALA A 42 -12.08 14.80 -11.12
C ALA A 42 -11.23 16.01 -11.52
N ASP A 43 -10.18 16.32 -10.75
CA ASP A 43 -9.19 17.35 -11.03
C ASP A 43 -8.12 16.94 -12.05
N GLY A 44 -8.14 15.69 -12.51
CA GLY A 44 -7.19 15.12 -13.47
C GLY A 44 -5.95 14.47 -12.86
N SER A 45 -5.78 14.51 -11.55
CA SER A 45 -4.70 13.81 -10.85
C SER A 45 -4.95 12.29 -10.80
N TRP A 46 -3.88 11.52 -10.54
CA TRP A 46 -3.98 10.07 -10.35
C TRP A 46 -4.04 9.75 -8.87
N CYS A 47 -5.06 9.02 -8.44
CA CYS A 47 -5.19 8.48 -7.10
C CYS A 47 -5.14 6.95 -7.14
N TRP A 48 -4.69 6.33 -6.05
CA TRP A 48 -4.75 4.88 -5.93
C TRP A 48 -6.10 4.49 -5.37
N ILE A 49 -6.76 3.54 -6.04
CA ILE A 49 -8.00 2.95 -5.54
C ILE A 49 -7.85 1.43 -5.42
N GLU A 50 -8.55 0.88 -4.44
CA GLU A 50 -8.87 -0.55 -4.35
C GLU A 50 -10.33 -0.73 -4.73
N ALA A 51 -10.56 -1.52 -5.75
CA ALA A 51 -11.88 -1.79 -6.31
C ALA A 51 -12.24 -3.25 -6.07
N THR A 52 -13.34 -3.49 -5.34
CA THR A 52 -13.92 -4.82 -5.15
C THR A 52 -15.16 -4.95 -6.02
N MET A 53 -15.16 -5.92 -6.91
CA MET A 53 -16.20 -6.20 -7.89
C MET A 53 -16.89 -7.52 -7.56
N ARG A 54 -18.21 -7.57 -7.67
CA ARG A 54 -18.98 -8.81 -7.50
C ARG A 54 -20.12 -8.85 -8.51
N ASN A 55 -20.15 -9.90 -9.34
CA ASN A 55 -21.24 -10.12 -10.28
C ASN A 55 -22.48 -10.66 -9.54
N ARG A 56 -23.64 -10.05 -9.80
CA ARG A 56 -24.95 -10.37 -9.21
C ARG A 56 -26.01 -10.42 -10.34
N PRO A 57 -25.94 -11.42 -11.22
CA PRO A 57 -26.89 -11.54 -12.33
C PRO A 57 -28.29 -12.00 -11.88
N ASP A 58 -28.39 -12.73 -10.77
CA ASP A 58 -29.67 -13.24 -10.23
C ASP A 58 -30.36 -12.27 -9.24
N ASP A 59 -29.86 -11.04 -9.12
CA ASP A 59 -30.42 -10.02 -8.23
C ASP A 59 -31.32 -9.07 -9.03
N ASP A 60 -32.64 -9.13 -8.80
CA ASP A 60 -33.65 -8.36 -9.53
C ASP A 60 -33.45 -6.82 -9.46
N VAL A 61 -32.63 -6.34 -8.53
CA VAL A 61 -32.33 -4.91 -8.35
C VAL A 61 -31.03 -4.51 -9.03
N ILE A 62 -30.01 -5.39 -9.03
CA ILE A 62 -28.69 -5.09 -9.56
C ILE A 62 -28.56 -5.53 -11.02
N ASP A 63 -28.95 -6.78 -11.33
CA ASP A 63 -28.79 -7.45 -12.63
C ASP A 63 -27.45 -7.06 -13.32
N GLY A 64 -26.35 -7.25 -12.59
CA GLY A 64 -25.05 -6.72 -13.02
C GLY A 64 -23.93 -6.80 -11.98
N ILE A 65 -22.85 -6.04 -12.23
CA ILE A 65 -21.66 -6.02 -11.37
C ILE A 65 -21.79 -4.91 -10.33
N LEU A 66 -21.74 -5.28 -9.05
CA LEU A 66 -21.59 -4.36 -7.95
C LEU A 66 -20.11 -4.02 -7.77
N LEU A 67 -19.77 -2.74 -7.88
CA LEU A 67 -18.42 -2.20 -7.66
C LEU A 67 -18.40 -1.40 -6.35
N ASN A 68 -17.51 -1.76 -5.44
CA ASN A 68 -17.13 -0.93 -4.30
C ASN A 68 -15.71 -0.40 -4.53
N THR A 69 -15.47 0.87 -4.26
CA THR A 69 -14.15 1.48 -4.45
C THR A 69 -13.74 2.23 -3.20
N ARG A 70 -12.52 1.98 -2.75
CA ARG A 70 -11.88 2.66 -1.63
C ARG A 70 -10.62 3.35 -2.10
N GLU A 71 -10.52 4.65 -1.89
CA GLU A 71 -9.27 5.37 -2.13
C GLU A 71 -8.20 4.94 -1.12
N MET A 72 -6.99 4.69 -1.59
CA MET A 72 -5.83 4.24 -0.82
C MET A 72 -4.62 5.16 -0.92
N THR A 73 -4.79 6.35 -1.51
CA THR A 73 -3.71 7.31 -1.78
C THR A 73 -2.89 7.61 -0.53
N GLU A 74 -3.55 7.98 0.57
CA GLU A 74 -2.89 8.31 1.84
C GLU A 74 -2.12 7.12 2.44
N ARG A 75 -2.65 5.90 2.29
CA ARG A 75 -1.99 4.69 2.80
C ARG A 75 -0.70 4.43 2.02
N LYS A 76 -0.76 4.53 0.69
CA LYS A 76 0.39 4.33 -0.20
C LYS A 76 1.44 5.43 -0.05
N GLN A 77 1.03 6.68 0.18
CA GLN A 77 1.95 7.78 0.47
C GLN A 77 2.69 7.55 1.78
N ARG A 78 1.99 7.24 2.88
CA ARG A 78 2.65 6.92 4.17
C ARG A 78 3.60 5.72 4.07
N GLU A 79 3.18 4.67 3.36
CA GLU A 79 4.02 3.48 3.14
C GLU A 79 5.29 3.81 2.33
N ARG A 80 5.20 4.78 1.41
CA ARG A 80 6.34 5.26 0.62
C ARG A 80 7.26 6.14 1.46
N GLU A 81 6.72 7.10 2.20
CA GLU A 81 7.48 7.97 3.11
C GLU A 81 8.25 7.16 4.15
N LEU A 82 7.61 6.16 4.76
CA LEU A 82 8.27 5.27 5.71
C LEU A 82 9.42 4.48 5.08
N ARG A 83 9.27 4.01 3.83
CA ARG A 83 10.34 3.32 3.12
C ARG A 83 11.49 4.24 2.74
N GLU A 84 11.18 5.45 2.26
CA GLU A 84 12.20 6.44 1.91
C GLU A 84 12.99 6.84 3.15
N LEU A 85 12.32 7.09 4.28
CA LEU A 85 12.96 7.39 5.56
C LEU A 85 13.81 6.22 6.08
N ALA A 86 13.30 4.98 6.00
CA ALA A 86 14.06 3.79 6.38
C ALA A 86 15.33 3.63 5.52
N GLY A 87 15.23 3.85 4.21
CA GLY A 87 16.37 3.79 3.30
C GLY A 87 17.39 4.90 3.55
N GLU A 88 16.95 6.12 3.81
CA GLU A 88 17.82 7.24 4.20
C GLU A 88 18.54 6.95 5.52
N TYR A 89 17.81 6.43 6.50
CA TYR A 89 18.36 6.04 7.80
C TYR A 89 19.41 4.92 7.68
N GLU A 90 19.13 3.88 6.89
CA GLU A 90 20.11 2.82 6.60
C GLU A 90 21.35 3.36 5.89
N ALA A 91 21.19 4.28 4.93
CA ALA A 91 22.32 4.90 4.26
C ALA A 91 23.20 5.71 5.24
N LEU A 92 22.57 6.48 6.14
CA LEU A 92 23.27 7.24 7.17
C LEU A 92 24.04 6.32 8.12
N LEU A 93 23.40 5.29 8.68
CA LEU A 93 24.05 4.32 9.57
C LEU A 93 25.22 3.59 8.90
N ASN A 94 25.09 3.25 7.61
CA ASN A 94 26.15 2.57 6.87
C ASN A 94 27.31 3.50 6.50
N SER A 95 27.05 4.80 6.37
CA SER A 95 28.08 5.81 6.05
C SER A 95 28.82 6.33 7.28
N ALA A 96 28.26 6.14 8.48
CA ALA A 96 28.89 6.57 9.72
C ALA A 96 30.16 5.75 9.97
N GLU A 97 31.29 6.44 10.11
CA GLU A 97 32.55 5.85 10.56
C GLU A 97 32.52 5.59 12.08
N ASP A 98 31.69 6.35 12.81
CA ASP A 98 31.49 6.22 14.24
C ASP A 98 30.48 5.12 14.58
N ALA A 99 30.74 4.41 15.69
CA ALA A 99 29.84 3.38 16.20
C ALA A 99 28.57 4.00 16.81
N ILE A 100 27.42 3.74 16.20
CA ILE A 100 26.11 4.18 16.70
C ILE A 100 25.43 3.01 17.42
N PHE A 101 24.94 3.27 18.65
CA PHE A 101 24.27 2.31 19.52
C PHE A 101 22.87 2.83 19.89
N PHE A 102 21.88 1.95 19.82
CA PHE A 102 20.55 2.19 20.37
C PHE A 102 20.44 1.53 21.73
N VAL A 103 20.05 2.30 22.74
CA VAL A 103 19.86 1.83 24.11
C VAL A 103 18.43 2.13 24.50
N ASP A 104 17.68 1.08 24.82
CA ASP A 104 16.37 1.22 25.45
C ASP A 104 16.60 1.40 26.96
N VAL A 105 15.92 2.40 27.53
CA VAL A 105 16.07 2.74 28.95
C VAL A 105 14.72 2.59 29.60
N ASP A 106 14.56 1.48 30.32
CA ASP A 106 13.37 1.23 31.11
C ASP A 106 13.58 1.83 32.50
N ALA A 107 12.97 3.00 32.73
CA ALA A 107 13.03 3.70 34.00
C ALA A 107 11.83 3.27 34.86
N SER A 108 11.97 2.15 35.55
CA SER A 108 11.11 1.81 36.69
C SER A 108 11.63 2.57 37.92
N ASP A 109 10.74 3.10 38.76
CA ASP A 109 10.98 4.11 39.82
C ASP A 109 12.13 3.86 40.83
N ASP A 110 12.91 2.77 40.76
CA ASP A 110 14.09 2.53 41.60
C ASP A 110 15.28 1.81 40.91
N ASP A 111 15.16 1.39 39.64
CA ASP A 111 16.24 0.72 38.90
C ASP A 111 16.13 1.02 37.39
N SER A 112 17.21 1.51 36.77
CA SER A 112 17.27 1.78 35.33
C SER A 112 17.96 0.61 34.64
N THR A 113 17.19 -0.20 33.90
CA THR A 113 17.77 -1.25 33.08
C THR A 113 18.09 -0.69 31.70
N PHE A 114 19.32 -0.90 31.24
CA PHE A 114 19.77 -0.50 29.91
C PHE A 114 19.92 -1.76 29.04
N GLU A 115 19.12 -1.86 27.98
CA GLU A 115 19.22 -2.95 27.00
C GLU A 115 19.73 -2.41 25.67
N PHE A 116 20.73 -3.08 25.10
CA PHE A 116 21.27 -2.73 23.78
C PHE A 116 20.45 -3.40 22.68
N ASP A 117 19.69 -2.59 21.92
CA ASP A 117 18.72 -3.10 20.93
C ASP A 117 19.36 -3.35 19.55
N ARG A 118 20.31 -2.50 19.13
CA ARG A 118 20.93 -2.63 17.78
C ARG A 118 22.30 -1.99 17.64
N LEU A 119 23.17 -2.62 16.84
CA LEU A 119 24.52 -2.17 16.47
C LEU A 119 24.57 -1.71 15.00
N SER A 120 25.28 -0.61 14.72
CA SER A 120 25.64 -0.25 13.34
C SER A 120 26.67 -1.24 12.75
N PRO A 121 26.63 -1.56 11.43
CA PRO A 121 27.56 -2.51 10.80
C PRO A 121 29.04 -2.08 10.82
N ALA A 122 29.34 -0.80 11.09
CA ALA A 122 30.71 -0.31 11.25
C ALA A 122 31.43 -1.00 12.43
N TYR A 123 30.69 -1.43 13.45
CA TYR A 123 31.23 -2.12 14.62
C TYR A 123 31.56 -3.60 14.34
N GLU A 124 30.80 -4.27 13.47
CA GLU A 124 31.04 -5.69 13.12
C GLU A 124 32.35 -5.90 12.33
N ARG A 125 32.91 -4.85 11.71
CA ARG A 125 34.18 -4.95 10.96
C ARG A 125 35.43 -4.84 11.83
N GLN A 126 35.30 -4.61 13.14
CA GLN A 126 36.44 -4.33 14.01
C GLN A 126 36.59 -5.32 15.19
N THR A 127 35.81 -6.39 15.23
CA THR A 127 35.97 -7.53 16.17
C THR A 127 36.26 -8.83 15.44
#